data_AF-A0A9L0I7P4-F1
#
_entry.id   AF-A0A9L0I7P4-F1
#
_cell.length_a   1.000
_cell.length_b   1.000
_cell.length_c   1.000
_cell.angle_alpha   90.00
_cell.angle_beta   90.00
_cell.angle_gamma   90.00
#
_symmetry.space_group_name_H-M   'P 1'
#
loop_
_entity.id
_entity.type
_entity.pdbx_description
1 polymer ?
#
loop_
_entity_poly.entity_id
_entity_poly.type
_entity_poly.pdbx_seq_one_letter_code
_entity_poly.pdbx_strand_id
1 'polypeptide(L)'
;MFSQGESSSAKKKKKKPQEAAKRTFQEKGILAGESRSFKPHLTFMKLSKVPWLRKKGVKKIDPEFYEKFISHRFGEEVVHRIDLCSMLKKKQSNGYYHCESSIVIGKKPIGILDLLNEALRRERMRLKSKVKQIKELLLKPETQAKIRRELLEGRSLNSSDQGSDVDFSTALA
;
A
#
# COMPACT_ATOMS: atom_id res chain seq x y z
N MET A 1 -9.14 -12.18 52.48
CA MET A 1 -9.94 -11.79 51.29
C MET A 1 -9.19 -10.67 50.57
N PHE A 2 -8.83 -10.96 49.31
CA PHE A 2 -8.43 -10.06 48.22
C PHE A 2 -7.47 -8.89 48.50
N SER A 3 -6.20 -9.18 48.22
CA SER A 3 -5.24 -8.22 47.67
C SER A 3 -5.79 -7.68 46.33
N GLN A 4 -5.95 -6.37 46.21
CA GLN A 4 -6.07 -5.72 44.90
C GLN A 4 -4.77 -4.97 44.64
N GLY A 5 -3.97 -5.55 43.75
CA GLY A 5 -2.82 -4.89 43.17
C GLY A 5 -3.29 -3.73 42.29
N GLU A 6 -2.78 -2.54 42.57
CA GLU A 6 -2.82 -1.43 41.64
C GLU A 6 -1.90 -1.76 40.46
N SER A 7 -2.52 -2.14 39.34
CA SER A 7 -1.83 -2.26 38.07
C SER A 7 -1.40 -0.86 37.61
N SER A 8 -0.13 -0.52 37.83
CA SER A 8 0.50 0.66 37.25
C SER A 8 0.57 0.51 35.73
N SER A 9 -0.44 1.01 35.02
CA SER A 9 -0.41 1.09 33.56
C SER A 9 0.65 2.12 33.15
N ALA A 10 1.83 1.64 32.79
CA ALA A 10 2.92 2.45 32.26
C ALA A 10 2.43 3.14 30.98
N LYS A 11 2.08 4.44 31.08
CA LYS A 11 1.83 5.29 29.92
C LYS A 11 3.11 5.34 29.08
N LYS A 12 3.17 4.51 28.03
CA LYS A 12 4.30 4.46 27.09
C LYS A 12 4.42 5.84 26.43
N LYS A 13 5.39 6.64 26.89
CA LYS A 13 5.70 7.97 26.34
C LYS A 13 6.02 7.81 24.85
N LYS A 14 5.12 8.28 23.96
CA LYS A 14 5.40 8.33 22.52
C LYS A 14 6.60 9.27 22.32
N LYS A 15 7.72 8.75 21.81
CA LYS A 15 8.90 9.56 21.48
C LYS A 15 8.53 10.56 20.39
N LYS A 16 9.09 11.77 20.45
CA LYS A 16 8.85 12.79 19.42
C LYS A 16 9.42 12.30 18.08
N PRO A 17 8.76 12.53 16.93
CA PRO A 17 9.21 12.01 15.63
C PRO A 17 10.67 12.32 15.29
N GLN A 18 11.15 13.51 15.68
CA GLN A 18 12.53 13.95 15.42
C GLN A 18 13.55 13.18 16.27
N GLU A 19 13.21 12.87 17.53
CA GLU A 19 14.05 12.04 18.40
C GLU A 19 14.11 10.60 17.89
N ALA A 20 12.97 10.07 17.43
CA ALA A 20 12.90 8.75 16.81
C ALA A 20 13.77 8.69 15.54
N ALA A 21 13.63 9.66 14.64
CA ALA A 21 14.45 9.76 13.43
C ALA A 21 15.94 9.84 13.78
N LYS A 22 16.34 10.80 14.64
CA LYS A 22 17.74 10.95 15.07
C LYS A 22 18.33 9.62 15.56
N ARG A 23 17.61 8.94 16.46
CA ARG A 23 18.02 7.65 17.00
C ARG A 23 18.16 6.59 15.92
N THR A 24 17.18 6.44 15.03
CA THR A 24 17.21 5.44 13.96
C THR A 24 18.39 5.63 13.01
N PHE A 25 18.71 6.88 12.63
CA PHE A 25 19.87 7.15 11.80
C PHE A 25 21.20 6.86 12.55
N GLN A 26 21.30 7.25 13.83
CA GLN A 26 22.49 6.99 14.65
C GLN A 26 22.72 5.49 14.90
N GLU A 27 21.67 4.71 15.13
CA GLU A 27 21.72 3.25 15.26
C GLU A 27 22.21 2.56 13.96
N LYS A 28 22.11 3.26 12.81
CA LYS A 28 22.64 2.81 11.52
C LYS A 28 24.03 3.39 11.21
N GLY A 29 24.69 4.02 12.18
CA GLY A 29 26.03 4.61 12.03
C GLY A 29 26.04 5.96 11.31
N ILE A 30 24.87 6.59 11.10
CA ILE A 30 24.77 7.87 10.42
C ILE A 30 24.77 8.99 11.47
N LEU A 31 25.71 9.94 11.34
CA LEU A 31 25.74 11.15 12.15
C LEU A 31 24.50 12.00 11.85
N ALA A 32 23.52 11.97 12.75
CA ALA A 32 22.26 12.67 12.60
C ALA A 32 21.90 13.52 13.82
N GLY A 33 21.21 14.63 13.56
CA GLY A 33 20.70 15.58 14.54
C GLY A 33 21.73 16.61 15.01
N GLU A 34 21.22 17.63 15.69
CA GLU A 34 22.02 18.71 16.26
C GLU A 34 22.01 18.65 17.80
N SER A 35 22.90 19.41 18.44
CA SER A 35 22.94 19.58 19.90
C SER A 35 21.87 20.57 20.39
N ARG A 36 21.48 21.52 19.54
CA ARG A 36 20.46 22.52 19.86
C ARG A 36 19.08 21.87 19.97
N SER A 37 18.25 22.41 20.85
CA SER A 37 16.85 22.01 20.97
C SER A 37 16.14 22.18 19.63
N PHE A 38 15.41 21.15 19.19
CA PHE A 38 14.64 21.19 17.96
C PHE A 38 13.47 22.19 18.07
N LYS A 39 13.43 23.16 17.15
CA LYS A 39 12.34 24.15 17.00
C LYS A 39 11.79 24.05 15.56
N PRO A 40 10.65 23.38 15.33
CA PRO A 40 10.08 23.27 13.98
C PRO A 40 9.66 24.66 13.49
N HIS A 41 10.07 25.02 12.27
CA HIS A 41 9.75 26.31 11.66
C HIS A 41 9.70 26.16 10.14
N LEU A 42 8.84 26.93 9.48
CA LEU A 42 8.79 27.04 8.03
C LEU A 42 9.61 28.25 7.60
N THR A 43 10.73 28.02 6.93
CA THR A 43 11.58 29.11 6.42
C THR A 43 11.03 29.66 5.11
N PHE A 44 10.72 30.94 5.06
CA PHE A 44 10.44 31.66 3.80
C PHE A 44 11.61 32.54 3.33
N MET A 45 12.47 33.02 4.25
CA MET A 45 13.64 33.85 3.92
C MET A 45 14.87 33.51 4.77
N LYS A 46 16.07 33.60 4.17
CA LYS A 46 17.38 33.45 4.84
C LYS A 46 18.41 34.42 4.26
N LEU A 47 18.91 35.36 5.08
CA LEU A 47 19.94 36.32 4.66
C LEU A 47 21.28 35.67 4.25
N SER A 48 21.57 34.47 4.76
CA SER A 48 22.78 33.72 4.36
C SER A 48 22.79 33.32 2.88
N LYS A 49 21.63 33.32 2.21
CA LYS A 49 21.53 33.07 0.76
C LYS A 49 21.86 34.29 -0.10
N VAL A 50 21.97 35.47 0.51
CA VAL A 50 22.18 36.77 -0.17
C VAL A 50 23.30 37.55 0.53
N PRO A 51 24.56 37.04 0.50
CA PRO A 51 25.66 37.58 1.30
C PRO A 51 26.03 39.04 0.95
N TRP A 52 25.75 39.49 -0.27
CA TRP A 52 26.00 40.87 -0.69
C TRP A 52 25.14 41.89 0.07
N LEU A 53 23.92 41.53 0.51
CA LEU A 53 23.07 42.42 1.31
C LEU A 53 23.70 42.73 2.67
N ARG A 54 24.39 41.75 3.26
CA ARG A 54 25.14 41.97 4.51
C ARG A 54 26.29 42.95 4.31
N LYS A 55 26.98 42.90 3.16
CA LYS A 55 28.04 43.85 2.81
C LYS A 55 27.50 45.27 2.61
N LYS A 56 26.23 45.42 2.19
CA LYS A 56 25.53 46.71 2.09
C LYS A 56 24.84 47.16 3.38
N GLY A 57 25.15 46.55 4.52
CA GLY A 57 24.66 46.99 5.83
C GLY A 57 23.39 46.29 6.34
N VAL A 58 22.74 45.44 5.53
CA VAL A 58 21.54 44.70 5.96
C VAL A 58 21.95 43.50 6.82
N LYS A 59 22.03 43.71 8.13
CA LYS A 59 22.46 42.68 9.11
C LYS A 59 21.32 41.80 9.61
N LYS A 60 20.09 42.31 9.65
CA LYS A 60 18.88 41.63 10.13
C LYS A 60 17.69 41.93 9.21
N ILE A 61 16.67 41.08 9.26
CA ILE A 61 15.39 41.33 8.58
C ILE A 61 14.58 42.24 9.52
N ASP A 62 14.12 43.37 9.01
CA ASP A 62 13.30 44.30 9.78
C ASP A 62 11.94 43.68 10.12
N PRO A 63 11.53 43.64 11.40
CA PRO A 63 10.20 43.17 11.79
C PRO A 63 9.03 43.88 11.11
N GLU A 64 9.18 45.16 10.75
CA GLU A 64 8.14 45.94 10.08
C GLU A 64 7.67 45.27 8.77
N PHE A 65 8.56 44.56 8.06
CA PHE A 65 8.23 43.89 6.81
C PHE A 65 7.22 42.74 6.96
N TYR A 66 7.11 42.15 8.15
CA TYR A 66 6.19 41.04 8.41
C TYR A 66 5.22 41.31 9.55
N GLU A 67 5.15 42.53 10.05
CA GLU A 67 4.31 42.92 11.19
C GLU A 67 2.84 42.53 10.99
N LYS A 68 2.32 42.81 9.78
CA LYS A 68 0.93 42.48 9.38
C LYS A 68 0.63 40.98 9.41
N PHE A 69 1.65 40.12 9.48
CA PHE A 69 1.53 38.67 9.42
C PHE A 69 1.89 37.96 10.73
N ILE A 70 2.26 38.69 11.81
CA ILE A 70 2.72 38.09 13.08
C ILE A 70 1.68 37.11 13.66
N SER A 71 0.39 37.45 13.58
CA SER A 71 -0.72 36.63 14.08
C SER A 71 -1.48 35.91 12.96
N HIS A 72 -0.96 35.91 11.73
CA HIS A 72 -1.66 35.33 10.59
C HIS A 72 -1.63 33.80 10.65
N ARG A 73 -2.82 33.17 10.55
CA ARG A 73 -2.94 31.72 10.42
C ARG A 73 -2.80 31.32 8.96
N PHE A 74 -1.60 30.89 8.57
CA PHE A 74 -1.27 30.47 7.20
C PHE A 74 -1.99 29.20 6.75
N GLY A 75 -2.47 28.37 7.69
CA GLY A 75 -3.14 27.10 7.41
C GLY A 75 -2.63 25.96 8.27
N GLU A 76 -3.10 24.76 7.97
CA GLU A 76 -2.70 23.51 8.62
C GLU A 76 -2.18 22.54 7.56
N GLU A 77 -1.07 21.87 7.84
CA GLU A 77 -0.48 20.86 6.98
C GLU A 77 -0.49 19.51 7.71
N VAL A 78 -1.19 18.53 7.15
CA VAL A 78 -1.18 17.16 7.66
C VAL A 78 0.04 16.45 7.09
N VAL A 79 0.92 15.94 7.97
CA VAL A 79 2.14 15.24 7.53
C VAL A 79 1.77 13.97 6.75
N HIS A 80 1.93 14.04 5.43
CA HIS A 80 1.66 12.94 4.53
C HIS A 80 2.91 12.24 4.02
N ARG A 81 4.05 12.94 3.94
CA ARG A 81 5.29 12.41 3.36
C ARG A 81 6.51 12.92 4.10
N ILE A 82 7.53 12.09 4.23
CA ILE A 82 8.87 12.48 4.68
C ILE A 82 9.85 12.15 3.56
N ASP A 83 10.63 13.15 3.16
CA ASP A 83 11.62 13.06 2.10
C ASP A 83 13.04 13.09 2.69
N LEU A 84 13.92 12.21 2.20
CA LEU A 84 15.35 12.28 2.42
C LEU A 84 15.96 13.15 1.33
N CYS A 85 16.24 14.41 1.67
CA CYS A 85 16.66 15.44 0.71
C CYS A 85 18.16 15.73 0.76
N SER A 86 18.77 15.96 -0.39
CA SER A 86 20.13 16.51 -0.49
C SER A 86 20.12 18.04 -0.39
N MET A 87 21.02 18.59 0.43
CA MET A 87 21.17 20.05 0.58
C MET A 87 22.01 20.71 -0.52
N LEU A 88 22.82 19.94 -1.25
CA LEU A 88 23.84 20.45 -2.18
C LEU A 88 23.58 20.07 -3.65
N LYS A 89 22.84 18.99 -3.91
CA LYS A 89 22.47 18.61 -5.28
C LYS A 89 21.54 19.64 -5.93
N LYS A 90 21.52 19.67 -7.26
CA LYS A 90 20.64 20.54 -8.05
C LYS A 90 19.18 20.25 -7.70
N LYS A 91 18.42 21.32 -7.48
CA LYS A 91 16.96 21.24 -7.26
C LYS A 91 16.26 20.58 -8.44
N GLN A 92 15.09 20.03 -8.16
CA GLN A 92 14.18 19.52 -9.18
C GLN A 92 13.67 20.66 -10.07
N SER A 93 13.07 20.32 -11.21
CA SER A 93 12.49 21.28 -12.15
C SER A 93 11.40 22.16 -11.51
N ASN A 94 10.68 21.64 -10.51
CA ASN A 94 9.65 22.38 -9.75
C ASN A 94 10.23 23.28 -8.63
N GLY A 95 11.56 23.34 -8.48
CA GLY A 95 12.22 24.13 -7.43
C GLY A 95 12.34 23.45 -6.06
N TYR A 96 11.80 22.24 -5.89
CA TYR A 96 11.96 21.44 -4.66
C TYR A 96 13.37 20.83 -4.55
N TYR A 97 13.73 20.39 -3.35
CA TYR A 97 15.01 19.74 -3.09
C TYR A 97 15.13 18.42 -3.87
N HIS A 98 16.37 18.05 -4.23
CA HIS A 98 16.64 16.71 -4.74
C HIS A 98 16.34 15.67 -3.65
N CYS A 99 15.54 14.66 -3.97
CA CYS A 99 15.13 13.60 -3.04
C CYS A 99 15.82 12.29 -3.40
N GLU A 100 16.51 11.67 -2.44
CA GLU A 100 17.09 10.33 -2.61
C GLU A 100 16.03 9.24 -2.39
N SER A 101 15.12 9.48 -1.44
CA SER A 101 14.07 8.55 -1.06
C SER A 101 12.95 9.29 -0.34
N SER A 102 11.76 8.70 -0.33
CA SER A 102 10.56 9.26 0.29
C SER A 102 9.73 8.15 0.93
N ILE A 103 9.14 8.45 2.09
CA ILE A 103 8.17 7.58 2.76
C ILE A 103 6.84 8.30 2.90
N VAL A 104 5.74 7.59 2.68
CA VAL A 104 4.39 8.11 2.87
C VAL A 104 3.89 7.70 4.26
N ILE A 105 3.35 8.67 4.98
CA ILE A 105 2.76 8.52 6.31
C ILE A 105 1.24 8.54 6.19
N GLY A 106 0.61 7.56 6.84
CA GLY A 106 -0.82 7.32 6.76
C GLY A 106 -1.13 6.05 5.98
N LYS A 107 -2.39 5.61 6.05
CA LYS A 107 -2.87 4.51 5.19
C LYS A 107 -2.76 5.01 3.76
N LYS A 108 -2.24 4.18 2.83
CA LYS A 108 -2.53 4.41 1.41
C LYS A 108 -4.04 4.64 1.32
N PRO A 109 -4.53 5.69 0.63
CA PRO A 109 -5.94 5.69 0.27
C PRO A 109 -6.14 4.34 -0.41
N ILE A 110 -7.01 3.50 0.14
CA ILE A 110 -7.31 2.22 -0.47
C ILE A 110 -7.81 2.62 -1.84
N GLY A 111 -6.98 2.42 -2.87
CA GLY A 111 -7.33 2.89 -4.19
C GLY A 111 -8.63 2.20 -4.55
N ILE A 112 -9.52 2.89 -5.27
CA ILE A 112 -10.71 2.21 -5.84
C ILE A 112 -10.28 0.91 -6.53
N LEU A 113 -9.10 0.91 -7.17
CA LEU A 113 -8.45 -0.26 -7.75
C LEU A 113 -8.12 -1.37 -6.73
N ASP A 114 -7.64 -1.04 -5.53
CA ASP A 114 -7.36 -2.02 -4.48
C ASP A 114 -8.66 -2.64 -3.92
N LEU A 115 -9.71 -1.84 -3.76
CA LEU A 115 -11.04 -2.33 -3.36
C LEU A 115 -11.63 -3.25 -4.45
N LEU A 116 -11.52 -2.84 -5.72
CA LEU A 116 -12.01 -3.63 -6.86
C LEU A 116 -11.23 -4.95 -6.99
N ASN A 117 -9.91 -4.92 -6.85
CA ASN A 117 -9.07 -6.11 -6.89
C ASN A 117 -9.42 -7.09 -5.76
N GLU A 118 -9.68 -6.58 -4.56
CA GLU A 118 -10.05 -7.40 -3.42
C GLU A 118 -11.46 -8.00 -3.58
N ALA A 119 -12.43 -7.21 -4.07
CA ALA A 119 -13.77 -7.70 -4.39
C ALA A 119 -13.73 -8.79 -5.49
N LEU A 120 -12.98 -8.55 -6.57
CA LEU A 120 -12.80 -9.50 -7.66
C LEU A 120 -12.17 -10.81 -7.17
N ARG A 121 -11.16 -10.74 -6.29
CA ARG A 121 -10.55 -11.93 -5.68
C ARG A 121 -11.55 -12.75 -4.88
N ARG A 122 -12.40 -12.12 -4.07
CA ARG A 122 -13.43 -12.82 -3.28
C ARG A 122 -14.43 -13.55 -4.17
N GLU A 123 -14.94 -12.88 -5.20
CA GLU A 123 -15.87 -13.51 -6.16
C GLU A 123 -15.21 -14.69 -6.88
N ARG A 124 -13.96 -14.53 -7.31
CA ARG A 124 -13.21 -15.61 -7.96
C ARG A 124 -13.01 -16.82 -7.04
N MET A 125 -12.74 -16.60 -5.76
CA MET A 125 -12.62 -17.67 -4.76
C MET A 125 -13.95 -18.38 -4.53
N ARG A 126 -15.05 -17.62 -4.43
CA ARG A 126 -16.40 -18.17 -4.26
C ARG A 126 -16.79 -19.04 -5.46
N LEU A 127 -16.54 -18.57 -6.67
CA LEU A 127 -16.82 -19.31 -7.90
C LEU A 127 -15.94 -20.56 -8.00
N LYS A 128 -14.66 -20.46 -7.67
CA LYS A 128 -13.73 -21.60 -7.66
C LYS A 128 -14.17 -22.69 -6.67
N SER A 129 -14.69 -22.30 -5.50
CA SER A 129 -15.26 -23.23 -4.52
C SER A 129 -16.50 -23.95 -5.07
N LYS A 130 -17.45 -23.21 -5.68
CA LYS A 130 -18.63 -23.82 -6.32
C LYS A 130 -18.24 -24.79 -7.45
N VAL A 131 -17.28 -24.42 -8.30
CA VAL A 131 -16.77 -25.30 -9.36
C VAL A 131 -16.18 -26.58 -8.76
N LYS A 132 -15.43 -26.47 -7.65
CA LYS A 132 -14.89 -27.64 -6.95
C LYS A 132 -16.02 -28.56 -6.47
N GLN A 133 -17.05 -28.01 -5.84
CA GLN A 133 -18.21 -28.77 -5.37
C GLN A 133 -18.96 -29.46 -6.53
N ILE A 134 -19.15 -28.77 -7.66
CA ILE A 134 -19.77 -29.36 -8.85
C ILE A 134 -18.93 -30.53 -9.38
N LYS A 135 -17.60 -30.35 -9.47
CA LYS A 135 -16.70 -31.44 -9.89
C LYS A 135 -16.80 -32.65 -8.95
N GLU A 136 -16.82 -32.43 -7.65
CA GLU A 136 -17.01 -33.50 -6.66
C GLU A 136 -18.36 -34.20 -6.81
N LEU A 137 -19.44 -33.45 -7.07
CA LEU A 137 -20.78 -34.01 -7.31
C LEU A 137 -20.85 -34.85 -8.59
N LEU A 138 -20.22 -34.40 -9.67
CA LEU A 138 -20.15 -35.11 -10.95
C LEU A 138 -19.26 -36.36 -10.90
N LEU A 139 -18.33 -36.42 -9.94
CA LEU A 139 -17.51 -37.61 -9.69
C LEU A 139 -18.23 -38.67 -8.86
N LYS A 140 -19.37 -38.36 -8.24
CA LYS A 140 -20.13 -39.37 -7.47
C LYS A 140 -20.67 -40.45 -8.41
N PRO A 141 -20.49 -41.74 -8.05
CA PRO A 141 -20.89 -42.85 -8.91
C PRO A 141 -22.40 -42.87 -9.19
N GLU A 142 -23.23 -42.48 -8.22
CA GLU A 142 -24.69 -42.35 -8.40
C GLU A 142 -25.05 -41.31 -9.47
N THR A 143 -24.40 -40.13 -9.43
CA THR A 143 -24.59 -39.06 -10.42
C THR A 143 -24.14 -39.52 -11.80
N GLN A 144 -22.97 -40.18 -11.90
CA GLN A 144 -22.48 -40.71 -13.17
C GLN A 144 -23.40 -41.79 -13.74
N ALA A 145 -23.94 -42.67 -12.90
CA ALA A 145 -24.87 -43.72 -13.31
C ALA A 145 -26.21 -43.15 -13.79
N LYS A 146 -26.70 -42.04 -13.20
CA LYS A 146 -27.88 -41.31 -13.69
C LYS A 146 -27.59 -40.65 -15.05
N ILE A 147 -26.48 -39.93 -15.17
CA ILE A 147 -26.06 -39.28 -16.43
C ILE A 147 -25.92 -40.31 -17.56
N ARG A 148 -25.30 -41.47 -17.27
CA ARG A 148 -25.15 -42.56 -18.26
C ARG A 148 -26.49 -43.15 -18.68
N ARG A 149 -27.42 -43.36 -17.74
CA ARG A 149 -28.77 -43.86 -18.06
C ARG A 149 -29.53 -42.90 -18.97
N GLU A 150 -29.58 -41.61 -18.63
CA GLU A 150 -30.26 -40.59 -19.45
C GLU A 150 -29.63 -40.44 -20.85
N LEU A 151 -28.29 -40.51 -20.96
CA LEU A 151 -27.59 -40.46 -22.25
C LEU A 151 -27.77 -41.70 -23.13
N LEU A 152 -27.96 -42.88 -22.53
CA LEU A 152 -28.23 -44.13 -23.26
C LEU A 152 -29.70 -44.25 -23.66
N GLU A 153 -30.63 -43.90 -22.78
CA GLU A 153 -32.07 -43.91 -23.06
C GLU A 153 -32.44 -42.87 -24.13
N GLY A 154 -31.77 -41.72 -24.17
CA GLY A 154 -31.95 -40.70 -25.22
C GLY A 154 -31.40 -41.10 -26.60
N ARG A 155 -30.58 -42.15 -26.70
CA ARG A 155 -30.05 -42.66 -27.99
C ARG A 155 -30.87 -43.83 -28.56
N SER A 156 -31.70 -44.49 -27.75
CA SER A 156 -32.38 -45.74 -28.16
C SER A 156 -33.63 -45.58 -29.05
N LEU A 157 -33.92 -44.37 -29.57
CA LEU A 157 -35.08 -44.17 -30.46
C LEU A 157 -34.72 -44.03 -31.95
N ASN A 158 -33.44 -44.00 -32.34
CA ASN A 158 -33.06 -43.89 -33.76
C ASN A 158 -31.95 -44.88 -34.13
N SER A 159 -32.27 -46.17 -34.20
CA SER A 159 -31.71 -47.10 -35.19
C SER A 159 -32.31 -48.49 -35.00
N SER A 160 -33.56 -48.65 -35.43
CA SER A 160 -34.07 -49.95 -35.84
C SER A 160 -34.25 -49.90 -37.35
N ASP A 161 -33.23 -50.29 -38.11
CA ASP A 161 -33.46 -51.15 -39.26
C ASP A 161 -32.16 -51.86 -39.68
N GLN A 162 -32.24 -53.20 -39.63
CA GLN A 162 -31.53 -54.21 -40.43
C GLN A 162 -29.99 -54.24 -40.27
N GLY A 163 -29.36 -55.30 -39.76
CA GLY A 163 -29.62 -56.71 -40.07
C GLY A 163 -28.77 -57.13 -41.25
N SER A 164 -27.49 -57.45 -41.01
CA SER A 164 -26.80 -58.55 -41.70
C SER A 164 -25.43 -58.79 -41.06
N ASP A 165 -25.34 -59.95 -40.43
CA ASP A 165 -24.13 -60.71 -40.16
C ASP A 165 -23.28 -60.86 -41.44
N VAL A 166 -22.02 -60.40 -41.40
CA VAL A 166 -20.96 -60.90 -42.28
C VAL A 166 -19.65 -60.87 -41.51
N ASP A 167 -19.25 -62.06 -41.08
CA ASP A 167 -17.90 -62.40 -40.66
C ASP A 167 -16.94 -62.28 -41.85
N PHE A 168 -15.82 -61.58 -41.69
CA PHE A 168 -14.66 -61.75 -42.57
C PHE A 168 -13.37 -61.45 -41.80
N SER A 169 -12.80 -62.51 -41.25
CA SER A 169 -11.36 -62.61 -41.01
C SER A 169 -10.55 -62.24 -42.26
N THR A 170 -9.38 -61.63 -42.02
CA THR A 170 -8.11 -61.70 -42.81
C THR A 170 -7.60 -60.37 -43.40
N ALA A 171 -6.44 -59.96 -42.86
CA ALA A 171 -5.27 -59.31 -43.48
C ALA A 171 -5.40 -58.00 -44.30
N LEU A 172 -4.58 -56.98 -43.96
CA LEU A 172 -3.25 -56.79 -44.54
C LEU A 172 -2.54 -55.55 -43.93
N ALA A 173 -1.22 -55.71 -43.74
CA ALA A 173 -0.12 -54.71 -43.77
C ALA A 173 -0.22 -53.43 -42.91
#